data_AF-A0A947VX47-F1
#
_entry.id   AF-A0A947VX47-F1
#
_cell.length_a   1.000
_cell.length_b   1.000
_cell.length_c   1.000
_cell.angle_alpha   90.00
_cell.angle_beta   90.00
_cell.angle_gamma   90.00
#
_symmetry.space_group_name_H-M   'P 1'
#
loop_
_entity.id
_entity.type
_entity.pdbx_description
1 polymer ?
#
loop_
_entity_poly.entity_id
_entity_poly.type
_entity_poly.pdbx_seq_one_letter_code
_entity_poly.pdbx_strand_id
1 'polypeptide(L)'
;MAKKTITPKQYSLQITPITVHGFNDLDKDLTLEFEDFYRPFFTQGVINIPDSFIKTSEKVFSRFDKKQRIALGDVYFNNFTVVTESLLVRKQYDVAFRLWTQILAFVKDWENKNKPSKLHKGTPYYFSAVSSIHQNDFDAALMSMHNALIEDKVNNPKWDEAPGYYFLTLNDQKPDQYFKPFVDGMVGFIRDRLDGQGSQGGKYKKHYYATRGGALTYRQFRSKFLDDKSVNEEVKYFFVYSIIRIWHLRRLHKSKVGDELMAPLIFTNALFSLLLVIDNLFKKWNNPGGSRWKFAAHLHELAKHEGWIPSSTTIKSYMQDLNVTNRSGNDFENWCKDLAGDGGRKYRTQNGRKLSTIEADFVLAYGLRNFSAHSIKSQKILWNLYTGILQSLLNSLFKILEIS
;
A
#
# COMPACT_ATOMS: atom_id res chain seq x y z
N MET A 1 35.76 12.76 39.85
CA MET A 1 34.62 12.46 38.96
C MET A 1 34.37 10.96 38.99
N ALA A 2 33.36 10.51 39.74
CA ALA A 2 33.04 9.08 39.86
C ALA A 2 32.06 8.65 38.74
N LYS A 3 32.44 7.63 37.97
CA LYS A 3 31.59 7.01 36.94
C LYS A 3 30.44 6.26 37.62
N LYS A 4 29.20 6.72 37.40
CA LYS A 4 27.98 6.00 37.81
C LYS A 4 27.65 4.95 36.75
N THR A 5 27.92 3.69 37.05
CA THR A 5 27.52 2.55 36.22
C THR A 5 26.01 2.37 36.33
N ILE A 6 25.28 2.55 35.23
CA ILE A 6 23.83 2.31 35.15
C ILE A 6 23.65 0.85 34.72
N THR A 7 23.21 0.01 35.66
CA THR A 7 22.80 -1.36 35.37
C THR A 7 21.41 -1.36 34.70
N PRO A 8 21.18 -2.12 33.61
CA PRO A 8 19.86 -2.17 32.98
C PRO A 8 18.85 -2.84 33.91
N LYS A 9 17.68 -2.22 34.09
CA LYS A 9 16.54 -2.85 34.77
C LYS A 9 16.02 -4.00 33.90
N GLN A 10 16.15 -5.24 34.37
CA GLN A 10 15.37 -6.37 33.88
C GLN A 10 13.90 -6.14 34.25
N TYR A 11 13.04 -5.97 33.24
CA TYR A 11 11.60 -5.98 33.43
C TYR A 11 11.13 -7.44 33.37
N SER A 12 10.85 -8.04 34.53
CA SER A 12 10.15 -9.32 34.61
C SER A 12 8.65 -9.06 34.37
N LEU A 13 8.19 -9.22 33.14
CA LEU A 13 6.76 -9.26 32.84
C LEU A 13 6.19 -10.58 33.38
N GLN A 14 5.24 -10.50 34.32
CA GLN A 14 4.46 -11.66 34.73
C GLN A 14 3.63 -12.12 33.52
N ILE A 15 3.96 -13.30 32.99
CA ILE A 15 3.26 -13.92 31.87
C ILE A 15 2.10 -14.73 32.47
N THR A 16 0.86 -14.34 32.18
CA THR A 16 -0.30 -15.19 32.44
C THR A 16 -0.22 -16.41 31.51
N PRO A 17 -0.30 -17.66 32.00
CA PRO A 17 -0.28 -18.84 31.15
C PRO A 17 -1.47 -18.82 30.20
N ILE A 18 -1.19 -18.77 28.89
CA ILE A 18 -2.20 -18.99 27.86
C ILE A 18 -2.27 -20.50 27.68
N THR A 19 -3.44 -21.09 27.95
CA THR A 19 -3.72 -22.49 27.61
C THR A 19 -3.66 -22.62 26.08
N VAL A 20 -2.70 -23.39 25.56
CA VAL A 20 -2.56 -23.65 24.13
C VAL A 20 -3.73 -24.54 23.69
N HIS A 21 -4.74 -23.96 23.05
CA HIS A 21 -5.78 -24.72 22.38
C HIS A 21 -5.37 -25.00 20.93
N GLY A 22 -5.26 -26.29 20.58
CA GLY A 22 -5.31 -26.83 19.21
C GLY A 22 -4.05 -26.64 18.37
N PHE A 23 -3.19 -27.65 18.31
CA PHE A 23 -2.30 -27.82 17.16
C PHE A 23 -3.12 -28.42 16.03
N ASN A 24 -2.78 -28.08 14.78
CA ASN A 24 -3.20 -28.91 13.69
C ASN A 24 -2.31 -30.17 13.68
N ASP A 25 -2.93 -31.34 13.60
CA ASP A 25 -2.22 -32.62 13.60
C ASP A 25 -1.20 -32.67 12.44
N LEU A 26 0.06 -32.96 12.80
CA LEU A 26 1.18 -33.14 11.89
C LEU A 26 1.73 -34.58 12.01
N ASP A 27 2.80 -34.86 11.25
CA ASP A 27 3.65 -36.02 11.51
C ASP A 27 4.07 -36.04 12.99
N LYS A 28 4.03 -37.21 13.63
CA LYS A 28 4.29 -37.38 15.06
C LYS A 28 5.62 -36.77 15.49
N ASP A 29 6.66 -36.91 14.67
CA ASP A 29 7.99 -36.37 14.97
C ASP A 29 7.93 -34.82 15.01
N LEU A 30 7.20 -34.21 14.07
CA LEU A 30 7.02 -32.75 14.02
C LEU A 30 6.12 -32.21 15.13
N THR A 31 5.08 -32.94 15.50
CA THR A 31 4.20 -32.54 16.61
C THR A 31 4.99 -32.37 17.90
N LEU A 32 5.89 -33.32 18.22
CA LEU A 32 6.75 -33.23 19.40
C LEU A 32 7.69 -32.02 19.34
N GLU A 33 8.28 -31.74 18.18
CA GLU A 33 9.15 -30.57 18.00
C GLU A 33 8.37 -29.25 18.17
N PHE A 34 7.10 -29.18 17.75
CA PHE A 34 6.24 -28.02 18.01
C PHE A 34 5.88 -27.86 19.48
N GLU A 35 5.61 -28.95 20.20
CA GLU A 35 5.38 -28.91 21.66
C GLU A 35 6.62 -28.41 22.40
N ASP A 36 7.79 -28.90 22.03
CA ASP A 36 9.08 -28.49 22.60
C ASP A 36 9.46 -27.05 22.23
N PHE A 37 9.04 -26.57 21.06
CA PHE A 37 9.17 -25.16 20.68
C PHE A 37 8.22 -24.26 21.47
N TYR A 38 6.97 -24.68 21.67
CA TYR A 38 5.93 -23.88 22.34
C TYR A 38 6.19 -23.71 23.83
N ARG A 39 6.63 -24.77 24.51
CA ARG A 39 6.83 -24.77 25.97
C ARG A 39 7.72 -23.62 26.45
N PRO A 40 8.96 -23.44 25.96
CA PRO A 40 9.81 -22.32 26.37
C PRO A 40 9.27 -20.97 25.91
N PHE A 41 8.58 -20.89 24.77
CA PHE A 41 7.95 -19.64 24.33
C PHE A 41 6.86 -19.17 25.29
N PHE A 42 5.91 -20.04 25.65
CA PHE A 42 4.79 -19.64 26.50
C PHE A 42 5.15 -19.53 27.99
N THR A 43 6.20 -20.22 28.45
CA THR A 43 6.64 -20.17 29.86
C THR A 43 7.71 -19.10 30.12
N GLN A 44 8.62 -18.88 29.16
CA GLN A 44 9.81 -18.03 29.36
C GLN A 44 9.90 -16.88 28.34
N GLY A 45 9.06 -16.86 27.30
CA GLY A 45 9.13 -15.87 26.23
C GLY A 45 10.31 -16.08 25.27
N VAL A 46 10.95 -17.24 25.30
CA VAL A 46 12.13 -17.55 24.47
C VAL A 46 11.65 -18.01 23.10
N ILE A 47 12.15 -17.37 22.03
CA ILE A 47 11.96 -17.81 20.65
C ILE A 47 13.29 -18.25 20.11
N ASN A 48 13.43 -19.57 20.00
CA ASN A 48 14.56 -20.21 19.35
C ASN A 48 14.04 -21.45 18.62
N ILE A 49 14.29 -21.54 17.31
CA ILE A 49 13.99 -22.74 16.54
C ILE A 49 15.23 -23.64 16.67
N PRO A 50 15.17 -24.75 17.43
CA PRO A 50 16.35 -25.57 17.65
C PRO A 50 16.76 -26.31 16.36
N ASP A 51 18.03 -26.66 16.23
CA ASP A 51 18.54 -27.42 15.08
C ASP A 51 17.83 -28.78 14.91
N SER A 52 17.35 -29.39 16.02
CA SER A 52 16.53 -30.60 15.98
C SER A 52 15.25 -30.37 15.18
N PHE A 53 14.54 -29.28 15.46
CA PHE A 53 13.31 -28.89 14.79
C PHE A 53 13.52 -28.74 13.28
N ILE A 54 14.60 -28.06 12.88
CA ILE A 54 14.96 -27.89 11.47
C ILE A 54 15.22 -29.25 10.82
N LYS A 55 16.08 -30.09 11.40
CA LYS A 55 16.41 -31.42 10.86
C LYS A 55 15.18 -32.32 10.74
N THR A 56 14.32 -32.31 11.76
CA THR A 56 13.06 -33.06 11.75
C THR A 56 12.13 -32.55 10.66
N SER A 57 12.01 -31.22 10.51
CA SER A 57 11.24 -30.60 9.42
C SER A 57 11.75 -31.03 8.05
N GLU A 58 13.05 -30.92 7.79
CA GLU A 58 13.65 -31.33 6.51
C GLU A 58 13.40 -32.81 6.19
N LYS A 59 13.56 -33.69 7.20
CA LYS A 59 13.30 -35.12 7.08
C LYS A 59 11.84 -35.38 6.71
N VAL A 60 10.90 -34.70 7.38
CA VAL A 60 9.47 -34.88 7.13
C VAL A 60 9.08 -34.34 5.75
N PHE A 61 9.55 -33.15 5.36
CA PHE A 61 9.27 -32.58 4.03
C PHE A 61 9.70 -33.50 2.90
N SER A 62 10.86 -34.16 3.04
CA SER A 62 11.40 -35.07 2.04
C SER A 62 10.62 -36.39 1.90
N ARG A 63 9.72 -36.74 2.83
CA ARG A 63 8.90 -37.97 2.75
C ARG A 63 7.69 -37.84 1.82
N PHE A 64 7.26 -36.62 1.52
CA PHE A 64 5.99 -36.36 0.85
C PHE A 64 6.15 -35.98 -0.62
N ASP A 65 5.16 -36.32 -1.45
CA ASP A 65 5.09 -35.85 -2.84
C ASP A 65 4.74 -34.36 -2.94
N LYS A 66 4.68 -33.80 -4.16
CA LYS A 66 4.37 -32.37 -4.35
C LYS A 66 3.01 -31.96 -3.76
N LYS A 67 1.95 -32.73 -3.99
CA LYS A 67 0.59 -32.38 -3.54
C LYS A 67 0.50 -32.46 -2.02
N GLN A 68 1.06 -33.52 -1.45
CA GLN A 68 1.12 -33.72 -0.01
C GLN A 68 1.98 -32.64 0.68
N ARG A 69 3.10 -32.23 0.07
CA ARG A 69 3.95 -31.15 0.60
C ARG A 69 3.25 -29.79 0.63
N ILE A 70 2.41 -29.47 -0.35
CA ILE A 70 1.62 -28.24 -0.33
C ILE A 70 0.68 -28.24 0.87
N ALA A 71 -0.11 -29.31 1.05
CA ALA A 71 -1.01 -29.45 2.18
C ALA A 71 -0.27 -29.47 3.53
N LEU A 72 0.88 -30.16 3.59
CA LEU A 72 1.75 -30.15 4.77
C LEU A 72 2.25 -28.75 5.09
N GLY A 73 2.67 -27.98 4.09
CA GLY A 73 3.13 -26.60 4.26
C GLY A 73 2.07 -25.73 4.93
N ASP A 74 0.82 -25.83 4.48
CA ASP A 74 -0.29 -25.06 5.07
C ASP A 74 -0.48 -25.38 6.56
N VAL A 75 -0.52 -26.67 6.91
CA VAL A 75 -0.67 -27.14 8.30
C VAL A 75 0.55 -26.74 9.15
N TYR A 76 1.75 -26.96 8.62
CA TYR A 76 3.01 -26.67 9.28
C TYR A 76 3.16 -25.18 9.60
N PHE A 77 2.90 -24.30 8.63
CA PHE A 77 3.01 -22.86 8.86
C PHE A 77 1.87 -22.32 9.74
N ASN A 78 0.67 -22.93 9.69
CA ASN A 78 -0.42 -22.56 10.60
C ASN A 78 -0.06 -22.83 12.07
N ASN A 79 0.78 -23.82 12.37
CA ASN A 79 1.27 -24.03 13.74
C ASN A 79 2.27 -22.94 14.20
N PHE A 80 2.64 -21.94 13.38
CA PHE A 80 3.39 -20.78 13.86
C PHE A 80 2.51 -19.53 14.08
N THR A 81 1.24 -19.55 13.64
CA THR A 81 0.36 -18.37 13.74
C THR A 81 -0.02 -18.09 15.18
N VAL A 82 -0.23 -19.11 16.02
CA VAL A 82 -0.52 -18.96 17.46
C VAL A 82 0.59 -18.21 18.20
N VAL A 83 1.85 -18.54 17.91
CA VAL A 83 3.02 -17.83 18.46
C VAL A 83 3.06 -16.40 17.94
N THR A 84 2.82 -16.20 16.64
CA THR A 84 2.78 -14.88 16.01
C THR A 84 1.70 -14.00 16.64
N GLU A 85 0.48 -14.48 16.82
CA GLU A 85 -0.62 -13.76 17.45
C GLU A 85 -0.27 -13.32 18.87
N SER A 86 0.30 -14.21 19.67
CA SER A 86 0.79 -13.89 21.01
C SER A 86 1.82 -12.75 20.98
N LEU A 87 2.76 -12.77 20.04
CA LEU A 87 3.75 -11.70 19.85
C LEU A 87 3.10 -10.38 19.41
N LEU A 88 2.16 -10.42 18.48
CA LEU A 88 1.45 -9.23 18.00
C LEU A 88 0.64 -8.56 19.11
N VAL A 89 -0.06 -9.35 19.94
CA VAL A 89 -0.79 -8.86 21.12
C VAL A 89 0.17 -8.19 22.12
N ARG A 90 1.35 -8.78 22.33
CA ARG A 90 2.41 -8.24 23.19
C ARG A 90 3.20 -7.09 22.55
N LYS A 91 2.86 -6.68 21.33
CA LYS A 91 3.55 -5.65 20.54
C LYS A 91 5.02 -5.97 20.23
N GLN A 92 5.39 -7.26 20.25
CA GLN A 92 6.72 -7.75 19.91
C GLN A 92 6.81 -8.00 18.40
N TYR A 93 6.53 -6.96 17.62
CA TYR A 93 6.36 -7.06 16.17
C TYR A 93 7.67 -7.42 15.44
N ASP A 94 8.79 -6.91 15.93
CA ASP A 94 10.13 -7.21 15.40
C ASP A 94 10.49 -8.68 15.60
N VAL A 95 10.09 -9.26 16.75
CA VAL A 95 10.29 -10.67 17.05
C VAL A 95 9.40 -11.54 16.17
N ALA A 96 8.13 -11.16 15.97
CA ALA A 96 7.22 -11.85 15.06
C ALA A 96 7.75 -11.86 13.62
N PHE A 97 8.23 -10.71 13.13
CA PHE A 97 8.86 -10.62 11.82
C PHE A 97 10.11 -11.52 11.72
N ARG A 98 11.00 -11.46 12.73
CA ARG A 98 12.21 -12.30 12.74
C ARG A 98 11.88 -13.80 12.70
N LEU A 99 10.88 -14.24 13.45
CA LEU A 99 10.41 -15.63 13.42
C LEU A 99 10.08 -16.07 11.99
N TRP A 100 9.26 -15.30 11.27
CA TRP A 100 8.89 -15.64 9.89
C TRP A 100 10.07 -15.57 8.92
N THR A 101 10.98 -14.60 9.08
CA THR A 101 12.17 -14.53 8.23
C THR A 101 13.13 -15.71 8.44
N GLN A 102 13.29 -16.18 9.68
CA GLN A 102 14.06 -17.40 9.98
C GLN A 102 13.40 -18.62 9.36
N ILE A 103 12.07 -18.75 9.48
CA ILE A 103 11.32 -19.84 8.87
C ILE A 103 11.50 -19.86 7.34
N LEU A 104 11.30 -18.71 6.71
CA LEU A 104 11.47 -18.57 5.26
C LEU A 104 12.91 -18.87 4.81
N ALA A 105 13.92 -18.48 5.59
CA ALA A 105 15.32 -18.73 5.27
C ALA A 105 15.62 -20.22 5.20
N PHE A 106 15.31 -20.99 6.26
CA PHE A 106 15.62 -22.41 6.24
C PHE A 106 14.77 -23.17 5.20
N VAL A 107 13.51 -22.80 5.00
CA VAL A 107 12.67 -23.43 3.96
C VAL A 107 13.28 -23.21 2.57
N LYS A 108 13.75 -22.00 2.27
CA LYS A 108 14.43 -21.71 1.00
C LYS A 108 15.72 -22.51 0.85
N ASP A 109 16.49 -22.64 1.92
CA ASP A 109 17.72 -23.45 1.91
C ASP A 109 17.40 -24.92 1.64
N TRP A 110 16.35 -25.47 2.25
CA TRP A 110 15.88 -26.82 1.97
C TRP A 110 15.39 -26.98 0.52
N GLU A 111 14.55 -26.06 0.01
CA GLU A 111 14.06 -26.09 -1.39
C GLU A 111 15.22 -26.05 -2.40
N ASN A 112 16.24 -25.24 -2.12
CA ASN A 112 17.43 -25.13 -2.96
C ASN A 112 18.23 -26.43 -3.04
N LYS A 113 18.35 -27.16 -1.93
CA LYS A 113 19.03 -28.46 -1.84
C LYS A 113 18.21 -29.61 -2.42
N ASN A 114 16.88 -29.47 -2.46
CA ASN A 114 15.95 -30.56 -2.79
C ASN A 114 15.13 -30.30 -4.07
N LYS A 115 15.70 -29.59 -5.05
CA LYS A 115 15.03 -29.29 -6.33
C LYS A 115 14.55 -30.59 -7.03
N PRO A 116 13.34 -30.60 -7.61
CA PRO A 116 12.42 -29.48 -7.83
C PRO A 116 11.38 -29.29 -6.69
N SER A 117 11.60 -29.86 -5.51
CA SER A 117 10.64 -29.82 -4.40
C SER A 117 10.42 -28.42 -3.87
N LYS A 118 9.16 -28.09 -3.55
CA LYS A 118 8.73 -26.81 -3.01
C LYS A 118 7.67 -26.98 -1.92
N LEU A 119 7.62 -26.02 -1.00
CA LEU A 119 6.58 -25.82 0.00
C LEU A 119 5.81 -24.54 -0.32
N HIS A 120 4.51 -24.55 -0.07
CA HIS A 120 3.67 -23.37 -0.24
C HIS A 120 3.97 -22.35 0.88
N LYS A 121 4.50 -21.18 0.51
CA LYS A 121 4.97 -20.16 1.48
C LYS A 121 4.02 -18.96 1.62
N GLY A 122 2.74 -19.09 1.22
CA GLY A 122 1.74 -18.03 1.33
C GLY A 122 1.60 -17.49 2.76
N THR A 123 1.31 -18.38 3.72
CA THR A 123 1.16 -18.06 5.15
C THR A 123 2.36 -17.32 5.76
N PRO A 124 3.61 -17.82 5.66
CA PRO A 124 4.75 -17.14 6.27
C PRO A 124 5.02 -15.77 5.66
N TYR A 125 4.82 -15.58 4.34
CA TYR A 125 4.91 -14.26 3.73
C TYR A 125 3.80 -13.32 4.21
N TYR A 126 2.55 -13.81 4.34
CA TYR A 126 1.42 -13.00 4.81
C TYR A 126 1.62 -12.51 6.25
N PHE A 127 2.01 -13.39 7.18
CA PHE A 127 2.21 -13.00 8.58
C PHE A 127 3.51 -12.21 8.81
N SER A 128 4.53 -12.40 7.98
CA SER A 128 5.67 -11.49 7.91
C SER A 128 5.21 -10.07 7.55
N ALA A 129 4.35 -9.94 6.53
CA ALA A 129 3.80 -8.65 6.14
C ALA A 129 2.97 -7.98 7.23
N VAL A 130 2.09 -8.73 7.91
CA VAL A 130 1.31 -8.22 9.06
C VAL A 130 2.25 -7.66 10.14
N SER A 131 3.31 -8.40 10.46
CA SER A 131 4.31 -7.99 11.44
C SER A 131 5.04 -6.70 11.02
N SER A 132 5.38 -6.57 9.73
CA SER A 132 6.01 -5.36 9.18
C SER A 132 5.07 -4.14 9.20
N ILE A 133 3.77 -4.33 8.93
CA ILE A 133 2.78 -3.24 9.00
C ILE A 133 2.69 -2.70 10.42
N HIS A 134 2.66 -3.57 11.43
CA HIS A 134 2.65 -3.14 12.82
C HIS A 134 3.93 -2.40 13.24
N GLN A 135 5.06 -2.67 12.58
CA GLN A 135 6.32 -1.92 12.75
C GLN A 135 6.35 -0.59 11.97
N ASN A 136 5.35 -0.31 11.12
CA ASN A 136 5.35 0.76 10.13
C ASN A 136 6.43 0.59 9.03
N ASP A 137 6.94 -0.62 8.81
CA ASP A 137 7.78 -0.96 7.67
C ASP A 137 6.89 -1.40 6.49
N PHE A 138 6.29 -0.41 5.82
CA PHE A 138 5.33 -0.66 4.75
C PHE A 138 5.99 -1.20 3.48
N ASP A 139 7.26 -0.89 3.23
CA ASP A 139 7.96 -1.42 2.06
C ASP A 139 8.17 -2.93 2.21
N ALA A 140 8.69 -3.38 3.36
CA ALA A 140 8.82 -4.82 3.65
C ALA A 140 7.46 -5.53 3.68
N ALA A 141 6.43 -4.86 4.22
CA ALA A 141 5.08 -5.38 4.25
C ALA A 141 4.53 -5.67 2.84
N LEU A 142 4.60 -4.70 1.93
CA LEU A 142 4.06 -4.87 0.58
C LEU A 142 4.85 -5.89 -0.22
N MET A 143 6.18 -5.92 -0.10
CA MET A 143 7.00 -6.97 -0.70
C MET A 143 6.58 -8.37 -0.22
N SER A 144 6.34 -8.51 1.09
CA SER A 144 5.91 -9.78 1.68
C SER A 144 4.48 -10.17 1.24
N MET A 145 3.52 -9.24 1.20
CA MET A 145 2.18 -9.52 0.67
C MET A 145 2.20 -9.96 -0.81
N HIS A 146 3.06 -9.32 -1.62
CA HIS A 146 3.26 -9.73 -3.01
C HIS A 146 3.85 -11.14 -3.12
N ASN A 147 4.86 -11.46 -2.30
CA ASN A 147 5.43 -12.79 -2.29
C ASN A 147 4.40 -13.86 -1.85
N ALA A 148 3.52 -13.54 -0.91
CA ALA A 148 2.40 -14.41 -0.54
C ALA A 148 1.49 -14.69 -1.75
N LEU A 149 1.08 -13.63 -2.46
CA LEU A 149 0.26 -13.76 -3.67
C LEU A 149 0.95 -14.56 -4.79
N ILE A 150 2.26 -14.38 -4.99
CA ILE A 150 3.02 -15.14 -5.99
C ILE A 150 3.01 -16.63 -5.64
N GLU A 151 3.19 -16.97 -4.35
CA GLU A 151 3.10 -18.36 -3.88
C GLU A 151 1.70 -18.93 -4.08
N ASP A 152 0.65 -18.17 -3.77
CA ASP A 152 -0.74 -18.57 -3.97
C ASP A 152 -1.03 -18.81 -5.46
N LYS A 153 -0.62 -17.91 -6.37
CA LYS A 153 -0.84 -18.08 -7.82
C LYS A 153 -0.23 -19.36 -8.40
N VAL A 154 0.87 -19.83 -7.81
CA VAL A 154 1.57 -21.04 -8.27
C VAL A 154 0.94 -22.31 -7.68
N ASN A 155 0.43 -22.25 -6.45
CA ASN A 155 0.07 -23.46 -5.69
C ASN A 155 -1.42 -23.57 -5.35
N ASN A 156 -2.21 -22.50 -5.49
CA ASN A 156 -3.61 -22.42 -5.11
C ASN A 156 -4.48 -22.04 -6.33
N PRO A 157 -5.40 -22.92 -6.79
CA PRO A 157 -6.30 -22.62 -7.90
C PRO A 157 -7.28 -21.47 -7.60
N LYS A 158 -7.50 -21.15 -6.31
CA LYS A 158 -8.33 -20.04 -5.82
C LYS A 158 -7.46 -18.94 -5.22
N TRP A 159 -6.34 -18.61 -5.85
CA TRP A 159 -5.42 -17.58 -5.38
C TRP A 159 -6.07 -16.20 -5.25
N ASP A 160 -7.11 -15.92 -6.02
CA ASP A 160 -7.94 -14.71 -5.95
C ASP A 160 -8.92 -14.71 -4.76
N GLU A 161 -8.98 -15.81 -4.01
CA GLU A 161 -9.64 -15.92 -2.71
C GLU A 161 -8.64 -15.93 -1.53
N ALA A 162 -7.35 -15.76 -1.80
CA ALA A 162 -6.32 -15.83 -0.76
C ALA A 162 -6.15 -14.50 -0.01
N PRO A 163 -5.69 -14.53 1.27
CA PRO A 163 -5.51 -13.32 2.08
C PRO A 163 -4.60 -12.27 1.45
N GLY A 164 -3.53 -12.69 0.76
CA GLY A 164 -2.61 -11.79 0.05
C GLY A 164 -3.31 -11.00 -1.06
N TYR A 165 -4.17 -11.68 -1.85
CA TYR A 165 -4.95 -11.04 -2.90
C TYR A 165 -5.96 -10.04 -2.33
N TYR A 166 -6.70 -10.42 -1.29
CA TYR A 166 -7.68 -9.54 -0.66
C TYR A 166 -7.03 -8.27 -0.09
N PHE A 167 -5.86 -8.39 0.53
CA PHE A 167 -5.10 -7.23 0.99
C PHE A 167 -4.67 -6.32 -0.17
N LEU A 168 -4.05 -6.90 -1.21
CA LEU A 168 -3.52 -6.17 -2.36
C LEU A 168 -4.60 -5.56 -3.27
N THR A 169 -5.86 -5.96 -3.10
CA THR A 169 -7.03 -5.38 -3.79
C THR A 169 -7.95 -4.59 -2.84
N LEU A 170 -7.54 -4.40 -1.58
CA LEU A 170 -8.33 -3.77 -0.52
C LEU A 170 -9.77 -4.32 -0.46
N ASN A 171 -9.96 -5.63 -0.56
CA ASN A 171 -11.28 -6.24 -0.60
C ASN A 171 -11.99 -6.10 0.76
N ASP A 172 -12.79 -5.05 0.97
CA ASP A 172 -13.55 -4.82 2.20
C ASP A 172 -14.82 -5.69 2.32
N GLN A 173 -15.17 -6.44 1.28
CA GLN A 173 -16.36 -7.28 1.23
C GLN A 173 -16.17 -8.65 1.86
N LYS A 174 -14.92 -9.11 2.03
CA LYS A 174 -14.61 -10.41 2.67
C LYS A 174 -14.51 -10.24 4.19
N PRO A 175 -15.48 -10.72 4.99
CA PRO A 175 -15.58 -10.41 6.42
C PRO A 175 -14.56 -11.15 7.30
N ASP A 176 -14.12 -12.33 6.87
CA ASP A 176 -13.26 -13.29 7.59
C ASP A 176 -11.76 -13.07 7.32
N GLN A 177 -11.37 -11.90 6.82
CA GLN A 177 -9.96 -11.57 6.68
C GLN A 177 -9.31 -11.35 8.04
N TYR A 178 -8.20 -12.03 8.31
CA TYR A 178 -7.39 -11.80 9.52
C TYR A 178 -7.06 -10.33 9.72
N PHE A 179 -6.61 -9.65 8.66
CA PHE A 179 -6.21 -8.24 8.72
C PHE A 179 -7.28 -7.26 8.21
N LYS A 180 -8.57 -7.64 8.35
CA LYS A 180 -9.72 -6.81 7.97
C LYS A 180 -9.69 -5.38 8.53
N PRO A 181 -9.34 -5.13 9.81
CA PRO A 181 -9.36 -3.77 10.35
C PRO A 181 -8.42 -2.80 9.62
N PHE A 182 -7.28 -3.30 9.13
CA PHE A 182 -6.34 -2.47 8.36
C PHE A 182 -6.88 -2.16 6.96
N VAL A 183 -7.43 -3.17 6.27
CA VAL A 183 -8.09 -3.01 4.96
C VAL A 183 -9.23 -1.99 5.06
N ASP A 184 -10.07 -2.10 6.10
CA ASP A 184 -11.17 -1.18 6.36
C ASP A 184 -10.68 0.24 6.65
N GLY A 185 -9.55 0.38 7.35
CA GLY A 185 -8.90 1.67 7.54
C GLY A 185 -8.48 2.32 6.21
N MET A 186 -7.95 1.54 5.26
CA MET A 186 -7.54 2.03 3.94
C MET A 186 -8.75 2.39 3.08
N VAL A 187 -9.78 1.54 3.08
CA VAL A 187 -11.04 1.82 2.38
C VAL A 187 -11.72 3.04 2.96
N GLY A 188 -11.79 3.16 4.29
CA GLY A 188 -12.30 4.34 4.98
C GLY A 188 -11.54 5.61 4.59
N PHE A 189 -10.22 5.53 4.41
CA PHE A 189 -9.43 6.66 3.92
C PHE A 189 -9.80 7.07 2.49
N ILE A 190 -9.98 6.11 1.58
CA ILE A 190 -10.41 6.37 0.20
C ILE A 190 -11.80 6.99 0.18
N ARG A 191 -12.75 6.41 0.93
CA ARG A 191 -14.14 6.89 1.02
C ARG A 191 -14.22 8.30 1.60
N ASP A 192 -13.43 8.61 2.63
CA ASP A 192 -13.34 9.98 3.14
C ASP A 192 -13.04 10.98 2.01
N ARG A 193 -12.15 10.64 1.05
CA ARG A 193 -11.80 11.52 -0.08
C ARG A 193 -12.79 11.50 -1.23
N LEU A 194 -13.52 10.40 -1.42
CA LEU A 194 -14.46 10.23 -2.52
C LEU A 194 -15.83 10.84 -2.19
N ASP A 195 -16.47 10.31 -1.15
CA ASP A 195 -17.87 10.59 -0.79
C ASP A 195 -18.04 11.08 0.65
N GLY A 196 -16.96 11.16 1.43
CA GLY A 196 -16.98 11.60 2.83
C GLY A 196 -17.49 10.54 3.82
N GLN A 197 -18.00 9.39 3.35
CA GLN A 197 -18.63 8.34 4.17
C GLN A 197 -17.61 7.34 4.76
N GLY A 198 -16.35 7.75 4.91
CA GLY A 198 -15.26 6.89 5.31
C GLY A 198 -15.02 6.84 6.83
N SER A 199 -13.73 6.79 7.20
CA SER A 199 -13.24 6.57 8.57
C SER A 199 -13.70 7.60 9.60
N GLN A 200 -14.27 8.73 9.16
CA GLN A 200 -14.76 9.78 10.06
C GLN A 200 -16.28 9.99 10.02
N GLY A 201 -17.06 9.04 9.49
CA GLY A 201 -18.53 9.05 9.57
C GLY A 201 -19.16 10.30 8.94
N GLY A 202 -18.73 10.71 7.74
CA GLY A 202 -19.32 11.84 7.02
C GLY A 202 -18.64 13.20 7.24
N LYS A 203 -17.56 13.29 8.03
CA LYS A 203 -17.00 14.59 8.46
C LYS A 203 -16.04 15.26 7.48
N TYR A 204 -15.52 14.54 6.48
CA TYR A 204 -14.53 15.12 5.57
C TYR A 204 -15.18 15.97 4.47
N LYS A 205 -15.43 17.25 4.72
CA LYS A 205 -16.19 18.13 3.80
C LYS A 205 -15.54 18.44 2.46
N LYS A 206 -14.26 18.11 2.26
CA LYS A 206 -13.49 18.44 1.04
C LYS A 206 -13.41 17.26 0.06
N HIS A 207 -14.37 16.34 0.08
CA HIS A 207 -14.37 15.17 -0.79
C HIS A 207 -14.77 15.50 -2.24
N TYR A 208 -14.51 14.56 -3.15
CA TYR A 208 -14.74 14.67 -4.59
C TYR A 208 -16.20 15.01 -4.92
N TYR A 209 -17.15 14.24 -4.40
CA TYR A 209 -18.58 14.47 -4.65
C TYR A 209 -19.02 15.90 -4.27
N ALA A 210 -18.69 16.38 -3.07
CA ALA A 210 -19.10 17.71 -2.59
C ALA A 210 -18.39 18.87 -3.29
N THR A 211 -17.12 18.70 -3.69
CA THR A 211 -16.31 19.84 -4.17
C THR A 211 -16.13 19.89 -5.67
N ARG A 212 -16.47 18.82 -6.39
CA ARG A 212 -16.36 18.71 -7.86
C ARG A 212 -17.66 18.31 -8.54
N GLY A 213 -18.71 17.99 -7.78
CA GLY A 213 -19.99 17.53 -8.33
C GLY A 213 -19.89 16.16 -9.00
N GLY A 214 -18.87 15.36 -8.66
CA GLY A 214 -18.70 14.03 -9.21
C GLY A 214 -19.80 13.07 -8.77
N ALA A 215 -20.08 12.05 -9.58
CA ALA A 215 -21.11 11.05 -9.36
C ALA A 215 -20.55 9.65 -9.06
N LEU A 216 -19.22 9.48 -9.11
CA LEU A 216 -18.57 8.19 -8.81
C LEU A 216 -18.84 7.74 -7.36
N THR A 217 -19.57 6.63 -7.22
CA THR A 217 -19.77 5.95 -5.95
C THR A 217 -18.59 5.04 -5.59
N TYR A 218 -18.42 4.70 -4.31
CA TYR A 218 -17.39 3.74 -3.91
C TYR A 218 -17.55 2.37 -4.58
N ARG A 219 -18.79 1.91 -4.79
CA ARG A 219 -19.07 0.66 -5.53
C ARG A 219 -18.57 0.73 -6.96
N GLN A 220 -18.82 1.84 -7.67
CA GLN A 220 -18.33 2.04 -9.03
C GLN A 220 -16.80 2.17 -9.07
N PHE A 221 -16.20 2.88 -8.10
CA PHE A 221 -14.75 2.94 -7.95
C PHE A 221 -14.14 1.55 -7.87
N ARG A 222 -14.69 0.68 -7.01
CA ARG A 222 -14.24 -0.71 -6.91
C ARG A 222 -14.40 -1.45 -8.23
N SER A 223 -15.62 -1.46 -8.78
CA SER A 223 -15.94 -2.27 -9.97
C SER A 223 -15.18 -1.83 -11.22
N LYS A 224 -14.86 -0.55 -11.35
CA LYS A 224 -14.12 0.01 -12.50
C LYS A 224 -12.59 0.00 -12.32
N PHE A 225 -12.09 -0.30 -11.11
CA PHE A 225 -10.67 -0.25 -10.82
C PHE A 225 -10.14 -1.48 -10.08
N LEU A 226 -10.50 -1.64 -8.80
CA LEU A 226 -9.94 -2.70 -7.96
C LEU A 226 -10.39 -4.09 -8.41
N ASP A 227 -11.66 -4.23 -8.78
CA ASP A 227 -12.26 -5.51 -9.17
C ASP A 227 -12.20 -5.74 -10.70
N ASP A 228 -11.86 -4.71 -11.49
CA ASP A 228 -11.82 -4.79 -12.95
C ASP A 228 -10.61 -5.59 -13.45
N LYS A 229 -10.85 -6.77 -14.03
CA LYS A 229 -9.80 -7.66 -14.56
C LYS A 229 -9.03 -7.07 -15.74
N SER A 230 -9.56 -6.05 -16.42
CA SER A 230 -8.88 -5.37 -17.52
C SER A 230 -7.90 -4.28 -17.05
N VAL A 231 -7.94 -3.89 -15.77
CA VAL A 231 -6.87 -3.07 -15.18
C VAL A 231 -5.69 -3.97 -14.84
N ASN A 232 -4.49 -3.58 -15.32
CA ASN A 232 -3.25 -4.26 -14.98
C ASN A 232 -3.08 -4.37 -13.45
N GLU A 233 -2.81 -5.59 -12.96
CA GLU A 233 -2.71 -5.85 -11.53
C GLU A 233 -1.59 -5.07 -10.83
N GLU A 234 -0.44 -4.86 -11.48
CA GLU A 234 0.66 -4.07 -10.93
C GLU A 234 0.21 -2.63 -10.65
N VAL A 235 -0.66 -2.05 -11.49
CA VAL A 235 -1.24 -0.72 -11.27
C VAL A 235 -2.13 -0.73 -10.03
N LYS A 236 -2.92 -1.79 -9.80
CA LYS A 236 -3.75 -1.94 -8.59
C LYS A 236 -2.88 -2.05 -7.35
N TYR A 237 -1.87 -2.91 -7.39
CA TYR A 237 -0.99 -3.15 -6.25
C TYR A 237 -0.14 -1.92 -5.92
N PHE A 238 0.35 -1.22 -6.95
CA PHE A 238 1.07 0.04 -6.78
C PHE A 238 0.18 1.17 -6.26
N PHE A 239 -1.11 1.17 -6.59
CA PHE A 239 -2.09 2.05 -5.96
C PHE A 239 -2.24 1.75 -4.46
N VAL A 240 -2.41 0.48 -4.07
CA VAL A 240 -2.53 0.11 -2.65
C VAL A 240 -1.28 0.52 -1.86
N TYR A 241 -0.10 0.26 -2.40
CA TYR A 241 1.18 0.75 -1.86
C TYR A 241 1.19 2.29 -1.70
N SER A 242 0.81 3.01 -2.74
CA SER A 242 0.78 4.49 -2.73
C SER A 242 -0.17 5.02 -1.68
N ILE A 243 -1.38 4.44 -1.55
CA ILE A 243 -2.37 4.84 -0.56
C ILE A 243 -1.88 4.58 0.86
N ILE A 244 -1.27 3.42 1.13
CA ILE A 244 -0.73 3.10 2.46
C ILE A 244 0.35 4.11 2.87
N ARG A 245 1.30 4.42 1.97
CA ARG A 245 2.35 5.41 2.22
C ARG A 245 1.76 6.79 2.47
N ILE A 246 0.84 7.25 1.63
CA ILE A 246 0.17 8.54 1.79
C ILE A 246 -0.62 8.59 3.11
N TRP A 247 -1.34 7.54 3.46
CA TRP A 247 -2.10 7.46 4.70
C TRP A 247 -1.20 7.57 5.93
N HIS A 248 -0.05 6.90 5.92
CA HIS A 248 0.95 7.01 6.98
C HIS A 248 1.56 8.42 7.04
N LEU A 249 2.00 8.98 5.91
CA LEU A 249 2.59 10.32 5.85
C LEU A 249 1.61 11.40 6.33
N ARG A 250 0.30 11.25 6.08
CA ARG A 250 -0.72 12.15 6.65
C ARG A 250 -0.66 12.21 8.18
N ARG A 251 -0.33 11.10 8.87
CA ARG A 251 -0.21 11.08 10.34
C ARG A 251 1.02 11.88 10.79
N LEU A 252 2.15 11.72 10.09
CA LEU A 252 3.37 12.49 10.35
C LEU A 252 3.19 13.99 10.05
N HIS A 253 2.45 14.32 9.00
CA HIS A 253 2.07 15.69 8.66
C HIS A 253 1.28 16.36 9.79
N LYS A 254 0.32 15.63 10.38
CA LYS A 254 -0.48 16.14 11.51
C LYS A 254 0.35 16.38 12.76
N SER A 255 1.39 15.57 13.01
CA SER A 255 2.28 15.77 14.15
C SER A 255 3.32 16.87 13.93
N LYS A 256 3.34 17.50 12.74
CA LYS A 256 4.33 18.54 12.35
C LYS A 256 5.79 18.11 12.53
N VAL A 257 6.04 16.80 12.43
CA VAL A 257 7.40 16.26 12.53
C VAL A 257 8.04 16.38 11.14
N GLY A 258 8.92 17.37 10.97
CA GLY A 258 9.72 17.57 9.76
C GLY A 258 9.22 18.68 8.85
N ASP A 259 9.81 19.87 8.98
CA ASP A 259 9.45 21.07 8.24
C ASP A 259 10.58 21.61 7.34
N GLU A 260 11.84 21.19 7.54
CA GLU A 260 12.95 21.99 6.99
C GLU A 260 13.62 21.47 5.71
N LEU A 261 13.59 20.17 5.38
CA LEU A 261 14.13 19.71 4.09
C LEU A 261 13.61 18.35 3.60
N MET A 262 13.69 17.32 4.45
CA MET A 262 13.41 15.94 4.05
C MET A 262 11.92 15.63 3.91
N ALA A 263 11.07 16.22 4.75
CA ALA A 263 9.64 15.91 4.70
C ALA A 263 9.00 16.29 3.35
N PRO A 264 9.23 17.49 2.78
CA PRO A 264 8.75 17.80 1.43
C PRO A 264 9.22 16.80 0.36
N LEU A 265 10.46 16.32 0.42
CA LEU A 265 10.98 15.32 -0.53
C LEU A 265 10.27 13.97 -0.41
N ILE A 266 10.09 13.47 0.82
CA ILE A 266 9.38 12.22 1.10
C ILE A 266 7.92 12.30 0.62
N PHE A 267 7.27 13.45 0.84
CA PHE A 267 5.90 13.68 0.43
C PHE A 267 5.77 13.78 -1.09
N THR A 268 6.71 14.47 -1.74
CA THR A 268 6.79 14.55 -3.21
C THR A 268 6.91 13.15 -3.80
N ASN A 269 7.79 12.30 -3.25
CA ASN A 269 7.94 10.92 -3.70
C ASN A 269 6.63 10.13 -3.61
N ALA A 270 5.93 10.20 -2.47
CA ALA A 270 4.66 9.49 -2.29
C ALA A 270 3.54 10.01 -3.22
N LEU A 271 3.45 11.33 -3.41
CA LEU A 271 2.50 11.93 -4.36
C LEU A 271 2.83 11.54 -5.80
N PHE A 272 4.12 11.44 -6.14
CA PHE A 272 4.57 11.01 -7.46
C PHE A 272 4.22 9.54 -7.74
N SER A 273 4.32 8.64 -6.76
CA SER A 273 3.83 7.27 -6.89
C SER A 273 2.34 7.23 -7.27
N LEU A 274 1.50 8.05 -6.63
CA LEU A 274 0.09 8.16 -6.99
C LEU A 274 -0.11 8.74 -8.40
N LEU A 275 0.72 9.71 -8.84
CA LEU A 275 0.68 10.26 -10.19
C LEU A 275 0.97 9.21 -11.27
N LEU A 276 1.84 8.23 -11.00
CA LEU A 276 2.09 7.13 -11.93
C LEU A 276 0.86 6.23 -12.09
N VAL A 277 0.09 6.01 -11.01
CA VAL A 277 -1.21 5.31 -11.09
C VAL A 277 -2.17 6.09 -11.98
N ILE A 278 -2.29 7.40 -11.76
CA ILE A 278 -3.16 8.29 -12.55
C ILE A 278 -2.78 8.26 -14.03
N ASP A 279 -1.49 8.33 -14.35
CA ASP A 279 -0.99 8.28 -15.73
C ASP A 279 -1.35 6.94 -16.41
N ASN A 280 -1.24 5.81 -15.70
CA ASN A 280 -1.63 4.50 -16.22
C ASN A 280 -3.15 4.38 -16.43
N LEU A 281 -3.97 4.92 -15.53
CA LEU A 281 -5.42 4.96 -15.71
C LEU A 281 -5.82 5.85 -16.89
N PHE A 282 -5.13 6.98 -17.10
CA PHE A 282 -5.37 7.83 -18.25
C PHE A 282 -5.06 7.12 -19.57
N LYS A 283 -3.93 6.40 -19.63
CA LYS A 283 -3.57 5.57 -20.77
C LYS A 283 -4.65 4.53 -21.05
N LYS A 284 -5.15 3.84 -20.03
CA LYS A 284 -6.24 2.87 -20.20
C LYS A 284 -7.49 3.52 -20.81
N TRP A 285 -7.88 4.69 -20.31
CA TRP A 285 -9.11 5.37 -20.74
C TRP A 285 -9.08 5.82 -22.21
N ASN A 286 -8.04 6.51 -22.67
CA ASN A 286 -8.04 7.17 -23.98
C ASN A 286 -6.83 6.86 -24.88
N ASN A 287 -6.13 5.76 -24.62
CA ASN A 287 -5.05 5.28 -25.48
C ASN A 287 -5.23 3.82 -25.95
N PRO A 288 -6.37 3.46 -26.56
CA PRO A 288 -6.62 2.08 -27.00
C PRO A 288 -5.60 1.55 -28.03
N GLY A 289 -4.86 2.43 -28.72
CA GLY A 289 -3.88 2.06 -29.75
C GLY A 289 -2.42 2.40 -29.44
N GLY A 290 -2.07 2.81 -28.23
CA GLY A 290 -0.68 3.10 -27.86
C GLY A 290 -0.10 4.43 -28.40
N SER A 291 -0.81 5.16 -29.27
CA SER A 291 -0.30 6.35 -29.96
C SER A 291 -0.11 7.58 -29.06
N ARG A 292 -0.82 7.66 -27.92
CA ARG A 292 -0.71 8.73 -26.93
C ARG A 292 0.11 8.25 -25.73
N TRP A 293 1.36 8.68 -25.60
CA TRP A 293 2.20 8.28 -24.46
C TRP A 293 2.44 9.37 -23.42
N LYS A 294 2.16 10.64 -23.77
CA LYS A 294 2.40 11.80 -22.89
C LYS A 294 1.13 12.16 -22.13
N PHE A 295 1.26 12.41 -20.82
CA PHE A 295 0.19 12.97 -19.98
C PHE A 295 -0.51 14.18 -20.62
N ALA A 296 0.26 15.06 -21.28
CA ALA A 296 -0.28 16.22 -21.98
C ALA A 296 -1.32 15.85 -23.06
N ALA A 297 -1.09 14.78 -23.81
CA ALA A 297 -2.05 14.32 -24.81
C ALA A 297 -3.33 13.79 -24.14
N HIS A 298 -3.20 13.02 -23.05
CA HIS A 298 -4.36 12.52 -22.31
C HIS A 298 -5.20 13.64 -21.70
N LEU A 299 -4.54 14.64 -21.10
CA LEU A 299 -5.19 15.82 -20.53
C LEU A 299 -5.90 16.67 -21.59
N HIS A 300 -5.32 16.78 -22.79
CA HIS A 300 -5.97 17.49 -23.90
C HIS A 300 -7.25 16.79 -24.36
N GLU A 301 -7.24 15.47 -24.52
CA GLU A 301 -8.45 14.72 -24.86
C GLU A 301 -9.50 14.81 -23.75
N LEU A 302 -9.09 14.77 -22.48
CA LEU A 302 -10.00 15.03 -21.35
C LEU A 302 -10.63 16.41 -21.44
N ALA A 303 -9.83 17.44 -21.72
CA ALA A 303 -10.33 18.81 -21.81
C ALA A 303 -11.36 18.99 -22.94
N LYS A 304 -11.21 18.25 -24.05
CA LYS A 304 -12.23 18.19 -25.11
C LYS A 304 -13.49 17.45 -24.65
N HIS A 305 -13.31 16.27 -24.06
CA HIS A 305 -14.41 15.44 -23.58
C HIS A 305 -15.30 16.19 -22.58
N GLU A 306 -14.68 16.91 -21.64
CA GLU A 306 -15.36 17.69 -20.62
C GLU A 306 -15.79 19.10 -21.08
N GLY A 307 -15.55 19.45 -22.35
CA GLY A 307 -15.92 20.74 -22.92
C GLY A 307 -15.18 21.94 -22.31
N TRP A 308 -14.02 21.74 -21.67
CA TRP A 308 -13.19 22.84 -21.16
C TRP A 308 -12.55 23.66 -22.28
N ILE A 309 -12.36 23.03 -23.44
CA ILE A 309 -11.83 23.64 -24.66
C ILE A 309 -12.62 23.18 -25.90
N PRO A 310 -12.65 23.98 -26.98
CA PRO A 310 -13.21 23.55 -28.26
C PRO A 310 -12.50 22.33 -28.85
N SER A 311 -13.23 21.44 -29.52
CA SER A 311 -12.70 20.23 -30.18
C SER A 311 -11.62 20.52 -31.25
N SER A 312 -11.62 21.72 -31.83
CA SER A 312 -10.62 22.20 -32.79
C SER A 312 -9.29 22.62 -32.16
N THR A 313 -9.24 22.79 -30.84
CA THR A 313 -8.03 23.22 -30.13
C THR A 313 -6.93 22.16 -30.26
N THR A 314 -5.72 22.55 -30.64
CA THR A 314 -4.57 21.64 -30.73
C THR A 314 -3.93 21.42 -29.36
N ILE A 315 -3.22 20.29 -29.18
CA ILE A 315 -2.47 20.01 -27.94
C ILE A 315 -1.50 21.16 -27.62
N LYS A 316 -0.78 21.65 -28.65
CA LYS A 316 0.20 22.73 -28.50
C LYS A 316 -0.46 24.02 -27.99
N SER A 317 -1.56 24.44 -28.61
CA SER A 317 -2.30 25.64 -28.20
C SER A 317 -2.82 25.53 -26.76
N TYR A 318 -3.41 24.38 -26.40
CA TYR A 318 -3.91 24.16 -25.05
C TYR A 318 -2.79 24.18 -24.00
N MET A 319 -1.67 23.50 -24.25
CA MET A 319 -0.55 23.46 -23.31
C MET A 319 0.15 24.81 -23.16
N GLN A 320 0.19 25.62 -24.23
CA GLN A 320 0.66 27.01 -24.18
C GLN A 320 -0.28 27.87 -23.34
N ASP A 321 -1.59 27.79 -23.56
CA ASP A 321 -2.60 28.51 -22.76
C ASP A 321 -2.46 28.15 -21.26
N LEU A 322 -2.29 26.87 -20.96
CA LEU A 322 -2.09 26.41 -19.59
C LEU A 322 -0.78 26.90 -18.96
N ASN A 323 0.22 27.36 -19.72
CA ASN A 323 1.53 27.83 -19.24
C ASN A 323 2.15 26.92 -18.17
N VAL A 324 2.19 25.62 -18.44
CA VAL A 324 2.62 24.57 -17.52
C VAL A 324 4.08 24.15 -17.72
N THR A 325 4.70 24.54 -18.82
CA THR A 325 6.11 24.27 -19.11
C THR A 325 7.02 25.30 -18.45
N ASN A 326 8.16 24.88 -17.90
CA ASN A 326 9.25 25.72 -17.39
C ASN A 326 9.02 26.48 -16.07
N ARG A 327 8.15 25.98 -15.18
CA ARG A 327 8.03 26.55 -13.83
C ARG A 327 9.09 25.96 -12.89
N SER A 328 9.88 26.81 -12.23
CA SER A 328 10.88 26.40 -11.24
C SER A 328 10.95 27.40 -10.08
N GLY A 329 11.45 26.97 -8.92
CA GLY A 329 11.57 27.84 -7.75
C GLY A 329 10.23 28.46 -7.33
N ASN A 330 10.23 29.77 -7.07
CA ASN A 330 9.05 30.50 -6.58
C ASN A 330 7.85 30.45 -7.55
N ASP A 331 8.09 30.33 -8.86
CA ASP A 331 7.01 30.25 -9.86
C ASP A 331 6.24 28.94 -9.75
N PHE A 332 6.91 27.86 -9.35
CA PHE A 332 6.26 26.58 -9.07
C PHE A 332 5.45 26.65 -7.77
N GLU A 333 5.99 27.27 -6.72
CA GLU A 333 5.26 27.39 -5.45
C GLU A 333 3.97 28.20 -5.59
N ASN A 334 4.05 29.36 -6.25
CA ASN A 334 2.87 30.22 -6.49
C ASN A 334 1.84 29.51 -7.37
N TRP A 335 2.30 28.80 -8.40
CA TRP A 335 1.43 28.00 -9.26
C TRP A 335 0.70 26.90 -8.49
N CYS A 336 1.39 26.18 -7.60
CA CYS A 336 0.76 25.19 -6.73
C CYS A 336 -0.28 25.81 -5.80
N LYS A 337 0.01 26.97 -5.18
CA LYS A 337 -0.95 27.70 -4.32
C LYS A 337 -2.23 28.05 -5.09
N ASP A 338 -2.06 28.67 -6.25
CA ASP A 338 -3.15 29.16 -7.08
C ASP A 338 -4.08 28.06 -7.58
N LEU A 339 -3.53 26.86 -7.85
CA LEU A 339 -4.30 25.70 -8.31
C LEU A 339 -4.89 24.87 -7.16
N ALA A 340 -4.12 24.62 -6.11
CA ALA A 340 -4.59 23.89 -4.93
C ALA A 340 -5.67 24.69 -4.16
N GLY A 341 -5.73 26.00 -4.37
CA GLY A 341 -6.77 26.89 -3.85
C GLY A 341 -6.45 27.42 -2.46
N ASP A 342 -5.16 27.58 -2.12
CA ASP A 342 -4.74 28.26 -0.91
C ASP A 342 -5.08 29.76 -1.01
N GLY A 343 -6.01 30.23 -0.17
CA GLY A 343 -6.60 31.58 -0.31
C GLY A 343 -7.53 31.74 -1.53
N GLY A 344 -8.05 30.65 -2.08
CA GLY A 344 -8.94 30.62 -3.25
C GLY A 344 -8.23 30.33 -4.57
N ARG A 345 -8.94 29.75 -5.55
CA ARG A 345 -8.37 29.40 -6.86
C ARG A 345 -8.20 30.64 -7.73
N LYS A 346 -6.99 31.16 -7.75
CA LYS A 346 -6.63 32.41 -8.44
C LYS A 346 -6.04 32.18 -9.82
N TYR A 347 -5.67 30.95 -10.16
CA TYR A 347 -5.03 30.65 -11.43
C TYR A 347 -5.86 31.14 -12.63
N ARG A 348 -5.16 31.75 -13.59
CA ARG A 348 -5.68 32.14 -14.91
C ARG A 348 -4.71 31.63 -15.97
N THR A 349 -5.26 31.15 -17.07
CA THR A 349 -4.45 30.77 -18.24
C THR A 349 -3.85 32.00 -18.91
N GLN A 350 -2.95 31.81 -19.89
CA GLN A 350 -2.38 32.93 -20.65
C GLN A 350 -3.44 33.79 -21.32
N ASN A 351 -4.54 33.17 -21.79
CA ASN A 351 -5.66 33.88 -22.40
C ASN A 351 -6.68 34.41 -21.37
N GLY A 352 -6.34 34.42 -20.07
CA GLY A 352 -7.20 34.93 -19.01
C GLY A 352 -8.37 34.01 -18.62
N ARG A 353 -8.41 32.77 -19.14
CA ARG A 353 -9.48 31.82 -18.83
C ARG A 353 -9.36 31.36 -17.38
N LYS A 354 -10.51 31.29 -16.70
CA LYS A 354 -10.62 30.65 -15.38
C LYS A 354 -10.85 29.15 -15.57
N LEU A 355 -9.99 28.34 -14.95
CA LEU A 355 -10.15 26.89 -14.97
C LEU A 355 -11.34 26.46 -14.11
N SER A 356 -12.04 25.41 -14.54
CA SER A 356 -12.98 24.72 -13.67
C SER A 356 -12.25 24.09 -12.47
N THR A 357 -12.98 23.71 -11.43
CA THR A 357 -12.34 23.10 -10.25
C THR A 357 -11.72 21.74 -10.57
N ILE A 358 -12.35 20.94 -11.42
CA ILE A 358 -11.78 19.66 -11.82
C ILE A 358 -10.62 19.84 -12.80
N GLU A 359 -10.70 20.79 -13.74
CA GLU A 359 -9.61 21.09 -14.68
C GLU A 359 -8.34 21.51 -13.95
N ALA A 360 -8.45 22.42 -12.97
CA ALA A 360 -7.30 22.85 -12.17
C ALA A 360 -6.67 21.70 -11.34
N ASP A 361 -7.44 20.67 -10.94
CA ASP A 361 -6.86 19.48 -10.28
C ASP A 361 -5.97 18.69 -11.26
N PHE A 362 -6.42 18.53 -12.51
CA PHE A 362 -5.61 17.87 -13.54
C PHE A 362 -4.40 18.69 -13.99
N VAL A 363 -4.55 20.01 -14.08
CA VAL A 363 -3.43 20.91 -14.39
C VAL A 363 -2.38 20.83 -13.28
N LEU A 364 -2.81 20.81 -12.01
CA LEU A 364 -1.94 20.57 -10.87
C LEU A 364 -1.23 19.21 -10.96
N ALA A 365 -1.98 18.13 -11.23
CA ALA A 365 -1.42 16.80 -11.40
C ALA A 365 -0.35 16.74 -12.51
N TYR A 366 -0.61 17.36 -13.66
CA TYR A 366 0.33 17.43 -14.77
C TYR A 366 1.64 18.14 -14.39
N GLY A 367 1.55 19.34 -13.79
CA GLY A 367 2.75 20.08 -13.42
C GLY A 367 3.53 19.42 -12.28
N LEU A 368 2.86 18.79 -11.30
CA LEU A 368 3.54 17.98 -10.26
C LEU A 368 4.26 16.77 -10.86
N ARG A 369 3.65 16.09 -11.84
CA ARG A 369 4.27 14.97 -12.55
C ARG A 369 5.50 15.44 -13.31
N ASN A 370 5.40 16.56 -14.03
CA ASN A 370 6.51 17.11 -14.79
C ASN A 370 7.66 17.58 -13.89
N PHE A 371 7.34 18.28 -12.79
CA PHE A 371 8.32 18.70 -11.79
C PHE A 371 9.07 17.50 -11.19
N SER A 372 8.33 16.51 -10.69
CA SER A 372 8.91 15.35 -10.01
C SER A 372 9.74 14.45 -10.95
N ALA A 373 9.43 14.44 -12.24
CA ALA A 373 10.19 13.70 -13.25
C ALA A 373 11.54 14.35 -13.61
N HIS A 374 11.72 15.65 -13.32
CA HIS A 374 12.87 16.43 -13.78
C HIS A 374 13.61 17.14 -12.64
N SER A 375 13.18 17.01 -11.39
CA SER A 375 13.76 17.73 -10.26
C SER A 375 13.67 16.95 -8.95
N ILE A 376 14.80 16.87 -8.25
CA ILE A 376 14.87 16.45 -6.84
C ILE A 376 15.16 17.72 -6.03
N LYS A 377 14.10 18.48 -5.74
CA LYS A 377 14.20 19.74 -5.00
C LYS A 377 13.11 19.77 -3.93
N SER A 378 13.50 20.12 -2.71
CA SER A 378 12.53 20.36 -1.65
C SER A 378 11.70 21.59 -1.99
N GLN A 379 10.39 21.47 -1.79
CA GLN A 379 9.42 22.54 -2.03
C GLN A 379 8.49 22.58 -0.82
N LYS A 380 8.69 23.57 0.06
CA LYS A 380 7.93 23.67 1.32
C LYS A 380 6.43 23.70 1.08
N ILE A 381 6.01 24.22 -0.07
CA ILE A 381 4.60 24.26 -0.45
C ILE A 381 3.94 22.88 -0.54
N LEU A 382 4.68 21.84 -0.95
CA LEU A 382 4.14 20.48 -1.11
C LEU A 382 3.83 19.85 0.26
N TRP A 383 4.58 20.24 1.28
CA TRP A 383 4.27 19.95 2.67
C TRP A 383 3.09 20.81 3.16
N ASN A 384 3.20 22.14 3.07
CA ASN A 384 2.19 23.06 3.61
C ASN A 384 0.77 22.83 3.04
N LEU A 385 0.67 22.51 1.75
CA LEU A 385 -0.58 22.25 1.06
C LEU A 385 -0.85 20.76 0.82
N TYR A 386 -0.15 19.87 1.53
CA TYR A 386 -0.20 18.43 1.28
C TYR A 386 -1.63 17.88 1.16
N THR A 387 -2.51 18.23 2.10
CA THR A 387 -3.89 17.72 2.10
C THR A 387 -4.68 18.20 0.88
N GLY A 388 -4.49 19.46 0.47
CA GLY A 388 -5.14 20.02 -0.72
C GLY A 388 -4.63 19.38 -2.00
N ILE A 389 -3.31 19.28 -2.14
CA ILE A 389 -2.66 18.64 -3.29
C ILE A 389 -3.08 17.18 -3.41
N LEU A 390 -3.02 16.42 -2.32
CA LEU A 390 -3.45 15.02 -2.30
C LEU A 390 -4.92 14.89 -2.73
N GLN A 391 -5.80 15.75 -2.24
CA GLN A 391 -7.21 15.74 -2.65
C GLN A 391 -7.35 16.01 -4.16
N SER A 392 -6.60 16.97 -4.71
CA SER A 392 -6.61 17.24 -6.16
C SER A 392 -6.16 16.03 -6.97
N LEU A 393 -5.09 15.33 -6.56
CA LEU A 393 -4.63 14.12 -7.25
C LEU A 393 -5.69 13.01 -7.23
N LEU A 394 -6.33 12.80 -6.07
CA LEU A 394 -7.40 11.82 -5.95
C LEU A 394 -8.65 12.21 -6.74
N ASN A 395 -9.01 13.49 -6.80
CA ASN A 395 -10.09 13.96 -7.65
C ASN A 395 -9.82 13.66 -9.13
N SER A 396 -8.58 13.85 -9.59
CA SER A 396 -8.18 13.47 -10.95
C SER A 396 -8.33 11.96 -11.17
N LEU A 397 -7.87 11.14 -10.22
CA LEU A 397 -8.03 9.68 -10.27
C LEU A 397 -9.52 9.28 -10.35
N PHE A 398 -10.36 9.83 -9.47
CA PHE A 398 -11.78 9.52 -9.43
C PHE A 398 -12.49 9.97 -10.71
N LYS A 399 -12.16 11.15 -11.24
CA LYS A 399 -12.76 11.62 -12.49
C LYS A 399 -12.40 10.74 -13.68
N ILE A 400 -11.15 10.24 -13.77
CA ILE A 400 -10.78 9.28 -14.83
C ILE A 400 -11.63 8.01 -14.74
N LEU A 401 -11.83 7.48 -13.54
CA LEU A 401 -12.64 6.28 -13.34
C LEU A 401 -14.14 6.53 -13.55
N GLU A 402 -14.61 7.76 -13.30
CA GLU A 402 -16.00 8.14 -13.54
C GLU A 402 -16.34 8.07 -15.03
N ILE A 403 -15.46 8.60 -15.88
CA ILE A 403 -15.64 8.70 -17.34
C ILE A 403 -15.15 7.48 -18.15
N SER A 404 -14.42 6.57 -17.52
CA SER A 404 -14.04 5.26 -18.09
C SER A 404 -15.18 4.28 -17.94
#